data_AF-A0A0Q8QKY5-F1
#
_entry.id   AF-A0A0Q8QKY5-F1
#
_cell.length_a   1.000
_cell.length_b   1.000
_cell.length_c   1.000
_cell.angle_alpha   90.00
_cell.angle_beta   90.00
_cell.angle_gamma   90.00
#
_symmetry.space_group_name_H-M   'P 1'
#
loop_
_entity.id
_entity.type
_entity.pdbx_description
1 polymer ?
#
loop_
_entity_poly.entity_id
_entity_poly.type
_entity_poly.pdbx_seq_one_letter_code
_entity_poly.pdbx_strand_id
1 'polypeptide(L)'
;MTIQFANAIVQRLGPCRIALDRAAHAELARELALVGCDLVDVPTGAAKGANGPMAGFLAWTEPTTASFADAIRPFKRMDALILQSAGQDRRSMERSLFEAGWQRHPGGMSLGEYPAWSSSALPAISYYQRAPHGGANELQKGSIDADAAIARYAMAANHVRPSDHILIDGAGSADGAAVLMALSRAGSVVRVGAKPKPGQWAMRGGCDITDSSLTGIADNSVDMIVAFEPAVPTDWVARLDDYARILKCDGRIILGWRQGEGERPRDWAALEAAVSQRFLPETRYIQIPIGPDPAGAHALFPVQLDQMVATDWLLLVAAANPLMGEGRASEYDHPAFSKVAGEQPALVDFGAAYDNPYLYRSMVQMGERLGDEVKLARLAECVIEDSRADSADRGAAIAVLGYRLLEMRLAEMAPSILSLIADYTSAPLSDDTPVHVRRWRISLAFLAGRLSELTGDREAAKRWYRSSANGEWAAFSPLLATKAIAAAFYEARLCLADGDTQTAQARFRHGVDTALKAAAFPHGEQMGPADRPLSFYLTELAEVIDMGSQCANALANFHLWDRDPGLFWRQVDVRRFGLASWARDLERENNRLRAA
;
A
#
# COMPACT_ATOMS: atom_id res chain seq x y z
N MET A 1 25.31 4.08 12.28
CA MET A 1 25.10 3.23 11.08
C MET A 1 24.68 1.80 11.46
N THR A 2 25.26 1.18 12.49
CA THR A 2 24.97 -0.23 12.88
C THR A 2 23.52 -0.52 13.24
N ILE A 3 22.80 0.40 13.91
CA ILE A 3 21.36 0.23 14.19
C ILE A 3 20.50 0.19 12.91
N GLN A 4 20.86 0.96 11.88
CA GLN A 4 20.16 0.94 10.59
C GLN A 4 20.37 -0.41 9.88
N PHE A 5 21.58 -0.97 9.98
CA PHE A 5 21.90 -2.30 9.45
C PHE A 5 21.13 -3.41 10.17
N ALA A 6 21.08 -3.37 11.51
CA ALA A 6 20.30 -4.32 12.30
C ALA A 6 18.81 -4.25 11.96
N ASN A 7 18.25 -3.04 11.85
CA ASN A 7 16.87 -2.83 11.43
C ASN A 7 16.60 -3.37 10.02
N ALA A 8 17.50 -3.12 9.06
CA ALA A 8 17.35 -3.64 7.70
C ALA A 8 17.34 -5.18 7.65
N ILE A 9 18.17 -5.84 8.46
CA ILE A 9 18.18 -7.30 8.59
C ILE A 9 16.86 -7.81 9.15
N VAL A 10 16.38 -7.22 10.26
CA VAL A 10 15.12 -7.64 10.90
C VAL A 10 13.90 -7.35 10.04
N GLN A 11 13.87 -6.22 9.33
CA GLN A 11 12.82 -5.91 8.35
C GLN A 11 12.72 -6.97 7.25
N ARG A 12 13.81 -7.67 6.94
CA ARG A 12 13.85 -8.66 5.85
C ARG A 12 13.64 -10.10 6.29
N LEU A 13 14.26 -10.49 7.39
CA LEU A 13 14.28 -11.88 7.86
C LEU A 13 13.42 -12.11 9.12
N GLY A 14 12.94 -11.03 9.73
CA GLY A 14 12.37 -11.04 11.07
C GLY A 14 13.44 -11.24 12.17
N PRO A 15 13.06 -11.08 13.45
CA PRO A 15 13.91 -11.49 14.56
C PRO A 15 14.16 -13.00 14.48
N CYS A 16 15.43 -13.39 14.42
CA CYS A 16 15.83 -14.79 14.26
C CYS A 16 17.18 -15.07 14.93
N ARG A 17 17.63 -16.32 14.83
CA ARG A 17 18.97 -16.70 15.30
C ARG A 17 20.01 -16.38 14.23
N ILE A 18 21.00 -15.56 14.56
CA ILE A 18 22.04 -15.10 13.63
C ILE A 18 23.42 -15.59 14.10
N ALA A 19 24.11 -16.32 13.23
CA ALA A 19 25.51 -16.71 13.41
C ALA A 19 26.45 -15.68 12.80
N LEU A 20 27.31 -15.08 13.62
CA LEU A 20 28.31 -14.10 13.19
C LEU A 20 29.56 -14.16 14.05
N ASP A 21 30.68 -13.63 13.57
CA ASP A 21 31.86 -13.43 14.41
C ASP A 21 31.60 -12.27 15.39
N ARG A 22 31.27 -12.60 16.64
CA ARG A 22 30.92 -11.60 17.66
C ARG A 22 32.11 -10.77 18.11
N ALA A 23 33.34 -11.27 17.95
CA ALA A 23 34.53 -10.51 18.26
C ALA A 23 34.80 -9.47 17.16
N ALA A 24 34.69 -9.86 15.88
CA ALA A 24 34.88 -8.97 14.75
C ALA A 24 33.73 -7.95 14.58
N HIS A 25 32.51 -8.28 15.00
CA HIS A 25 31.32 -7.47 14.77
C HIS A 25 30.53 -7.17 16.06
N ALA A 26 31.25 -6.82 17.14
CA ALA A 26 30.66 -6.62 18.47
C ALA A 26 29.54 -5.55 18.51
N GLU A 27 29.67 -4.45 17.76
CA GLU A 27 28.61 -3.43 17.69
C GLU A 27 27.34 -3.94 17.03
N LEU A 28 27.46 -4.55 15.84
CA LEU A 28 26.32 -5.12 15.13
C LEU A 28 25.64 -6.20 15.96
N ALA A 29 26.41 -7.01 16.68
CA ALA A 29 25.87 -7.99 17.61
C ALA A 29 25.01 -7.32 18.71
N ARG A 30 25.49 -6.24 19.33
CA ARG A 30 24.68 -5.52 20.33
C ARG A 30 23.38 -4.98 19.74
N GLU A 31 23.45 -4.36 18.56
CA GLU A 31 22.26 -3.81 17.90
C GLU A 31 21.25 -4.89 17.53
N LEU A 32 21.70 -6.01 16.95
CA LEU A 32 20.84 -7.15 16.59
C LEU A 32 20.17 -7.77 17.82
N ALA A 33 20.87 -7.85 18.95
CA ALA A 33 20.28 -8.32 20.21
C ALA A 33 19.20 -7.36 20.73
N LEU A 34 19.42 -6.04 20.61
CA LEU A 34 18.43 -5.02 21.03
C LEU A 34 17.14 -5.06 20.20
N VAL A 35 17.21 -5.49 18.93
CA VAL A 35 16.04 -5.66 18.05
C VAL A 35 15.46 -7.08 18.08
N GLY A 36 15.91 -7.93 19.02
CA GLY A 36 15.28 -9.22 19.35
C GLY A 36 15.91 -10.46 18.69
N CYS A 37 17.08 -10.37 18.08
CA CYS A 37 17.78 -11.54 17.51
C CYS A 37 18.57 -12.32 18.57
N ASP A 38 18.63 -13.66 18.42
CA ASP A 38 19.51 -14.53 19.20
C ASP A 38 20.86 -14.68 18.48
N LEU A 39 21.98 -14.39 19.16
CA LEU A 39 23.29 -14.33 18.52
C LEU A 39 24.22 -15.45 18.96
N VAL A 40 24.76 -16.15 17.97
CA VAL A 40 25.73 -17.22 18.18
C VAL A 40 27.00 -16.99 17.37
N ASP A 41 28.11 -17.55 17.82
CA ASP A 41 29.32 -17.56 17.00
C ASP A 41 29.13 -18.50 15.80
N VAL A 42 29.80 -18.18 14.69
CA VAL A 42 29.83 -19.05 13.51
C VAL A 42 30.39 -20.41 13.94
N PRO A 43 29.63 -21.51 13.79
CA PRO A 43 30.06 -22.78 14.32
C PRO A 43 31.28 -23.31 13.55
N THR A 44 32.27 -23.83 14.29
CA THR A 44 33.52 -24.40 13.76
C THR A 44 33.31 -25.71 12.97
N GLY A 45 32.08 -26.22 12.95
CA GLY A 45 31.60 -27.32 12.13
C GLY A 45 30.10 -27.16 11.83
N ALA A 46 29.56 -27.98 10.95
CA ALA A 46 28.21 -27.80 10.44
C ALA A 46 27.16 -28.16 11.52
N ALA A 47 26.74 -27.21 12.36
CA ALA A 47 25.71 -27.43 13.37
C ALA A 47 24.32 -27.53 12.71
N LYS A 48 23.48 -28.47 13.18
CA LYS A 48 22.06 -28.53 12.84
C LYS A 48 21.33 -27.56 13.78
N GLY A 49 20.46 -26.71 13.26
CA GLY A 49 19.69 -25.75 14.07
C GLY A 49 18.88 -26.47 15.14
N ALA A 50 19.29 -26.33 16.41
CA ALA A 50 18.44 -26.66 17.53
C ALA A 50 17.52 -25.45 17.74
N ASN A 51 16.29 -25.57 17.24
CA ASN A 51 15.16 -24.65 17.33
C ASN A 51 15.21 -23.38 16.44
N GLY A 52 14.37 -23.36 15.39
CA GLY A 52 14.05 -22.17 14.60
C GLY A 52 14.91 -21.94 13.33
N PRO A 53 14.47 -21.03 12.43
CA PRO A 53 15.26 -20.63 11.26
C PRO A 53 16.55 -19.91 11.69
N MET A 54 17.65 -20.25 11.03
CA MET A 54 18.99 -19.74 11.34
C MET A 54 19.58 -18.99 10.14
N ALA A 55 20.06 -17.78 10.38
CA ALA A 55 20.74 -16.96 9.39
C ALA A 55 22.25 -16.86 9.69
N GLY A 56 23.07 -16.87 8.64
CA GLY A 56 24.50 -16.57 8.73
C GLY A 56 24.78 -15.13 8.36
N PHE A 57 25.72 -14.47 9.03
CA PHE A 57 26.26 -13.18 8.61
C PHE A 57 27.71 -13.34 8.17
N LEU A 58 28.02 -12.86 6.97
CA LEU A 58 29.36 -12.84 6.41
C LEU A 58 29.69 -11.44 5.90
N ALA A 59 30.75 -10.83 6.44
CA ALA A 59 31.36 -9.65 5.87
C ALA A 59 32.45 -10.05 4.87
N TRP A 60 32.33 -9.55 3.64
CA TRP A 60 33.27 -9.77 2.54
C TRP A 60 33.50 -8.45 1.81
N THR A 61 34.17 -7.52 2.49
CA THR A 61 34.31 -6.12 2.01
C THR A 61 35.73 -5.74 1.62
N GLU A 62 36.73 -6.54 1.99
CA GLU A 62 38.16 -6.27 1.72
C GLU A 62 38.75 -7.32 0.76
N PRO A 63 39.79 -6.96 -0.02
CA PRO A 63 40.52 -7.92 -0.83
C PRO A 63 41.17 -8.98 0.08
N THR A 64 40.74 -10.24 -0.03
CA THR A 64 41.33 -11.36 0.72
C THR A 64 41.97 -12.35 -0.24
N THR A 65 43.01 -13.06 0.22
CA THR A 65 43.57 -14.20 -0.51
C THR A 65 42.75 -15.48 -0.32
N ALA A 66 41.76 -15.46 0.57
CA ALA A 66 40.89 -16.58 0.84
C ALA A 66 39.83 -16.73 -0.27
N SER A 67 39.50 -17.97 -0.60
CA SER A 67 38.43 -18.26 -1.56
C SER A 67 37.07 -17.92 -0.94
N PHE A 68 36.27 -17.14 -1.66
CA PHE A 68 34.90 -16.84 -1.24
C PHE A 68 34.06 -18.13 -1.08
N ALA A 69 34.30 -19.15 -1.90
CA ALA A 69 33.64 -20.45 -1.78
C ALA A 69 33.96 -21.18 -0.46
N ASP A 70 35.17 -21.01 0.07
CA ASP A 70 35.55 -21.54 1.38
C ASP A 70 34.89 -20.74 2.51
N ALA A 71 34.83 -19.41 2.36
CA ALA A 71 34.23 -18.50 3.35
C ALA A 71 32.72 -18.76 3.56
N ILE A 72 31.98 -19.18 2.53
CA ILE A 72 30.55 -19.49 2.65
C ILE A 72 30.27 -20.92 3.16
N ARG A 73 31.28 -21.80 3.24
CA ARG A 73 31.12 -23.20 3.65
C ARG A 73 30.56 -23.39 5.08
N PRO A 74 30.99 -22.62 6.10
CA PRO A 74 30.44 -22.74 7.46
C PRO A 74 28.93 -22.53 7.52
N PHE A 75 28.38 -21.74 6.60
CA PHE A 75 26.96 -21.40 6.53
C PHE A 75 26.12 -22.44 5.77
N LYS A 76 26.72 -23.54 5.28
CA LYS A 76 26.06 -24.55 4.40
C LYS A 76 24.75 -25.13 4.96
N ARG A 77 24.59 -25.19 6.28
CA ARG A 77 23.41 -25.77 6.95
C ARG A 77 22.40 -24.72 7.45
N MET A 78 22.63 -23.45 7.17
CA MET A 78 21.74 -22.35 7.57
C MET A 78 20.69 -22.09 6.48
N ASP A 79 19.56 -21.51 6.90
CA ASP A 79 18.40 -21.23 6.05
C ASP A 79 18.62 -19.98 5.18
N ALA A 80 19.28 -18.98 5.76
CA ALA A 80 19.57 -17.70 5.13
C ALA A 80 21.05 -17.29 5.29
N LEU A 81 21.53 -16.44 4.38
CA LEU A 81 22.83 -15.79 4.44
C LEU A 81 22.65 -14.29 4.19
N ILE A 82 23.14 -13.50 5.14
CA ILE A 82 23.30 -12.06 5.07
C ILE A 82 24.75 -11.83 4.65
N LEU A 83 24.94 -11.18 3.51
CA LEU A 83 26.24 -10.91 2.94
C LEU A 83 26.46 -9.41 2.89
N GLN A 84 27.45 -8.92 3.63
CA GLN A 84 27.93 -7.55 3.51
C GLN A 84 29.07 -7.52 2.49
N SER A 85 28.82 -6.99 1.29
CA SER A 85 29.71 -7.14 0.13
C SER A 85 29.85 -5.86 -0.71
N ALA A 86 29.82 -4.71 -0.06
CA ALA A 86 29.93 -3.42 -0.74
C ALA A 86 31.12 -3.38 -1.71
N GLY A 87 30.86 -3.08 -2.98
CA GLY A 87 31.88 -2.89 -4.02
C GLY A 87 32.50 -4.17 -4.58
N GLN A 88 32.04 -5.35 -4.17
CA GLN A 88 32.56 -6.62 -4.68
C GLN A 88 31.93 -7.03 -6.01
N ASP A 89 32.69 -7.72 -6.87
CA ASP A 89 32.21 -8.21 -8.17
C ASP A 89 31.05 -9.18 -8.01
N ARG A 90 29.89 -8.78 -8.53
CA ARG A 90 28.64 -9.51 -8.35
C ARG A 90 28.64 -10.85 -9.07
N ARG A 91 29.10 -10.88 -10.32
CA ARG A 91 29.03 -12.08 -11.18
C ARG A 91 29.81 -13.23 -10.57
N SER A 92 31.03 -12.96 -10.08
CA SER A 92 31.86 -13.99 -9.46
C SER A 92 31.26 -14.50 -8.15
N MET A 93 30.78 -13.61 -7.30
CA MET A 93 30.20 -13.98 -6.01
C MET A 93 28.88 -14.76 -6.15
N GLU A 94 27.97 -14.29 -6.99
CA GLU A 94 26.69 -14.97 -7.22
C GLU A 94 26.88 -16.36 -7.82
N ARG A 95 27.84 -16.53 -8.76
CA ARG A 95 28.20 -17.85 -9.27
C ARG A 95 28.60 -18.80 -8.14
N SER A 96 29.51 -18.39 -7.25
CA SER A 96 29.93 -19.24 -6.12
C SER A 96 28.78 -19.52 -5.14
N LEU A 97 27.88 -18.56 -4.93
CA LEU A 97 26.69 -18.76 -4.08
C LEU A 97 25.73 -19.78 -4.71
N PHE A 98 25.43 -19.64 -6.00
CA PHE A 98 24.50 -20.52 -6.71
C PHE A 98 25.06 -21.94 -6.83
N GLU A 99 26.36 -22.11 -7.12
CA GLU A 99 27.05 -23.40 -7.09
C GLU A 99 27.02 -24.05 -5.69
N ALA A 100 27.04 -23.24 -4.63
CA ALA A 100 26.90 -23.70 -3.25
C ALA A 100 25.44 -23.95 -2.80
N GLY A 101 24.47 -23.87 -3.73
CA GLY A 101 23.06 -24.14 -3.47
C GLY A 101 22.32 -23.01 -2.77
N TRP A 102 22.81 -21.78 -2.88
CA TRP A 102 22.06 -20.59 -2.50
C TRP A 102 21.25 -20.05 -3.67
N GLN A 103 20.26 -19.22 -3.38
CA GLN A 103 19.55 -18.37 -4.32
C GLN A 103 19.32 -17.01 -3.65
N ARG A 104 19.02 -15.97 -4.43
CA ARG A 104 18.62 -14.68 -3.84
C ARG A 104 17.38 -14.86 -2.98
N HIS A 105 17.32 -14.14 -1.87
CA HIS A 105 16.11 -14.08 -1.06
C HIS A 105 14.98 -13.43 -1.91
N PRO A 106 13.76 -13.98 -1.95
CA PRO A 106 12.67 -13.44 -2.76
C PRO A 106 12.31 -12.00 -2.36
N GLY A 107 12.31 -11.74 -1.06
CA GLY A 107 12.31 -10.39 -0.54
C GLY A 107 13.74 -9.88 -0.37
N GLY A 108 14.63 -9.98 -1.34
CA GLY A 108 16.02 -9.48 -1.25
C GLY A 108 16.26 -8.21 -2.05
N MET A 109 15.39 -7.95 -3.04
CA MET A 109 15.42 -6.79 -3.92
C MET A 109 14.04 -6.16 -3.97
N SER A 110 13.90 -4.98 -3.35
CA SER A 110 12.77 -4.09 -3.57
C SER A 110 12.96 -3.30 -4.87
N LEU A 111 11.89 -2.68 -5.38
CA LEU A 111 11.95 -1.88 -6.60
C LEU A 111 13.02 -0.76 -6.53
N GLY A 112 13.15 -0.10 -5.38
CA GLY A 112 14.12 0.98 -5.17
C GLY A 112 15.58 0.49 -5.15
N GLU A 113 15.82 -0.80 -4.92
CA GLU A 113 17.15 -1.40 -4.90
C GLU A 113 17.56 -1.99 -6.27
N TYR A 114 16.64 -2.01 -7.25
CA TYR A 114 16.89 -2.58 -8.58
C TYR A 114 18.12 -1.98 -9.29
N PRO A 115 18.37 -0.65 -9.26
CA PRO A 115 19.60 -0.08 -9.82
C PRO A 115 20.89 -0.62 -9.19
N ALA A 116 20.89 -0.80 -7.86
CA ALA A 116 22.05 -1.32 -7.15
C ALA A 116 22.28 -2.79 -7.46
N TRP A 117 21.20 -3.58 -7.55
CA TRP A 117 21.29 -4.99 -7.88
C TRP A 117 21.75 -5.21 -9.31
N SER A 118 21.22 -4.48 -10.30
CA SER A 118 21.58 -4.62 -11.72
C SER A 118 22.97 -4.07 -12.08
N SER A 119 23.68 -3.47 -11.13
CA SER A 119 25.07 -3.03 -11.28
C SER A 119 26.05 -4.22 -11.35
N SER A 120 27.29 -3.93 -11.76
CA SER A 120 28.40 -4.91 -11.76
C SER A 120 28.87 -5.30 -10.36
N ALA A 121 28.61 -4.45 -9.36
CA ALA A 121 28.94 -4.70 -7.96
C ALA A 121 27.69 -5.07 -7.15
N LEU A 122 27.85 -5.94 -6.15
CA LEU A 122 26.76 -6.25 -5.22
C LEU A 122 26.39 -5.02 -4.37
N PRO A 123 25.11 -4.90 -3.95
CA PRO A 123 24.70 -3.95 -2.93
C PRO A 123 25.50 -4.14 -1.62
N ALA A 124 25.49 -3.10 -0.78
CA ALA A 124 26.21 -3.12 0.49
C ALA A 124 25.81 -4.28 1.41
N ILE A 125 24.53 -4.66 1.38
CA ILE A 125 23.99 -5.85 2.03
C ILE A 125 23.14 -6.59 1.02
N SER A 126 23.32 -7.91 0.93
CA SER A 126 22.51 -8.80 0.12
C SER A 126 22.05 -9.99 0.93
N TYR A 127 20.88 -10.54 0.56
CA TYR A 127 20.22 -11.62 1.29
C TYR A 127 20.05 -12.81 0.36
N TYR A 128 20.42 -13.99 0.87
CA TYR A 128 20.29 -15.26 0.16
C TYR A 128 19.58 -16.27 1.04
N GLN A 129 18.93 -17.23 0.41
CA GLN A 129 18.32 -18.37 1.07
C GLN A 129 18.69 -19.67 0.36
N ARG A 130 18.43 -20.80 1.00
CA ARG A 130 18.63 -22.10 0.35
C ARG A 130 17.73 -22.24 -0.87
N ALA A 131 18.32 -22.69 -1.97
CA ALA A 131 17.56 -23.01 -3.16
C ALA A 131 16.65 -24.24 -2.90
N PRO A 132 15.36 -24.19 -3.28
CA PRO A 132 14.51 -25.37 -3.25
C PRO A 132 15.03 -26.42 -4.23
N HIS A 133 14.71 -27.69 -3.97
CA HIS A 133 15.17 -28.79 -4.82
C HIS A 133 14.38 -28.79 -6.15
N GLY A 134 15.07 -28.56 -7.26
CA GLY A 134 14.58 -28.75 -8.63
C GLY A 134 14.19 -27.46 -9.36
N GLY A 135 15.03 -27.07 -10.34
CA GLY A 135 14.76 -26.01 -11.32
C GLY A 135 15.73 -24.84 -11.23
N ALA A 136 16.29 -24.40 -12.36
CA ALA A 136 17.07 -23.16 -12.45
C ALA A 136 16.10 -21.98 -12.62
N ASN A 137 15.86 -21.29 -11.52
CA ASN A 137 14.89 -20.22 -11.37
C ASN A 137 15.55 -18.82 -11.56
N GLU A 138 14.77 -17.76 -11.77
CA GLU A 138 15.30 -16.38 -11.93
C GLU A 138 16.10 -15.94 -10.69
N LEU A 139 15.72 -16.40 -9.49
CA LEU A 139 16.46 -16.14 -8.24
C LEU A 139 17.85 -16.81 -8.18
N GLN A 140 18.16 -17.71 -9.12
CA GLN A 140 19.44 -18.41 -9.24
C GLN A 140 20.25 -17.99 -10.48
N LYS A 141 19.86 -16.89 -11.14
CA LYS A 141 20.52 -16.41 -12.35
C LYS A 141 21.14 -15.02 -12.12
N GLY A 142 22.45 -14.93 -12.34
CA GLY A 142 23.24 -13.70 -12.22
C GLY A 142 23.22 -12.83 -13.47
N SER A 143 22.06 -12.66 -14.09
CA SER A 143 21.90 -12.01 -15.39
C SER A 143 20.94 -10.82 -15.32
N ILE A 144 21.14 -9.85 -16.22
CA ILE A 144 20.29 -8.65 -16.32
C ILE A 144 18.81 -9.02 -16.55
N ASP A 145 18.52 -10.03 -17.39
CA ASP A 145 17.14 -10.47 -17.63
C ASP A 145 16.46 -11.00 -16.36
N ALA A 146 17.20 -11.72 -15.52
CA ALA A 146 16.72 -12.23 -14.25
C ALA A 146 16.46 -11.08 -13.26
N ASP A 147 17.37 -10.10 -13.20
CA ASP A 147 17.19 -8.90 -12.37
C ASP A 147 15.95 -8.12 -12.82
N ALA A 148 15.80 -7.95 -14.12
CA ALA A 148 14.67 -7.29 -14.74
C ALA A 148 13.35 -8.02 -14.43
N ALA A 149 13.33 -9.35 -14.46
CA ALA A 149 12.17 -10.16 -14.11
C ALA A 149 11.80 -10.02 -12.62
N ILE A 150 12.77 -10.14 -11.70
CA ILE A 150 12.52 -9.95 -10.26
C ILE A 150 12.04 -8.51 -9.99
N ALA A 151 12.61 -7.50 -10.68
CA ALA A 151 12.19 -6.11 -10.53
C ALA A 151 10.73 -5.87 -10.95
N ARG A 152 10.25 -6.56 -11.99
CA ARG A 152 8.83 -6.49 -12.40
C ARG A 152 7.90 -7.08 -11.36
N TYR A 153 8.25 -8.20 -10.73
CA TYR A 153 7.47 -8.75 -9.62
C TYR A 153 7.57 -7.92 -8.33
N ALA A 154 8.73 -7.32 -8.05
CA ALA A 154 8.89 -6.37 -6.95
C ALA A 154 8.10 -5.07 -7.19
N MET A 155 7.98 -4.63 -8.44
CA MET A 155 7.08 -3.53 -8.82
C MET A 155 5.62 -3.94 -8.61
N ALA A 156 5.24 -5.15 -9.04
CA ALA A 156 3.89 -5.66 -8.83
C ALA A 156 3.52 -5.74 -7.33
N ALA A 157 4.46 -6.10 -6.46
CA ALA A 157 4.25 -6.15 -5.01
C ALA A 157 3.77 -4.81 -4.42
N ASN A 158 4.17 -3.68 -4.99
CA ASN A 158 3.75 -2.34 -4.52
C ASN A 158 2.28 -2.02 -4.82
N HIS A 159 1.64 -2.80 -5.69
CA HIS A 159 0.23 -2.62 -6.05
C HIS A 159 -0.70 -3.60 -5.35
N VAL A 160 -0.15 -4.60 -4.66
CA VAL A 160 -0.90 -5.57 -3.86
C VAL A 160 -1.49 -4.88 -2.65
N ARG A 161 -2.80 -4.98 -2.50
CA ARG A 161 -3.52 -4.44 -1.35
C ARG A 161 -3.64 -5.53 -0.26
N PRO A 162 -3.94 -5.13 1.00
CA PRO A 162 -3.97 -6.08 2.10
C PRO A 162 -4.96 -7.24 1.88
N SER A 163 -4.46 -8.46 2.06
CA SER A 163 -5.20 -9.72 1.94
C SER A 163 -5.71 -10.08 0.53
N ASP A 164 -5.22 -9.41 -0.52
CA ASP A 164 -5.59 -9.75 -1.90
C ASP A 164 -5.32 -11.23 -2.24
N HIS A 165 -6.25 -11.85 -2.96
CA HIS A 165 -6.07 -13.11 -3.67
C HIS A 165 -5.49 -12.83 -5.06
N ILE A 166 -4.26 -13.29 -5.30
CA ILE A 166 -3.49 -12.91 -6.49
C ILE A 166 -3.37 -14.10 -7.46
N LEU A 167 -3.68 -13.90 -8.73
CA LEU A 167 -3.28 -14.82 -9.80
C LEU A 167 -1.97 -14.35 -10.45
N ILE A 168 -1.02 -15.27 -10.65
CA ILE A 168 0.22 -15.02 -11.37
C ILE A 168 0.28 -15.90 -12.62
N ASP A 169 0.47 -15.27 -13.77
CA ASP A 169 0.53 -15.95 -15.07
C ASP A 169 1.79 -15.56 -15.86
N GLY A 170 2.38 -16.54 -16.54
CA GLY A 170 3.53 -16.34 -17.43
C GLY A 170 4.91 -16.60 -16.84
N ALA A 171 5.90 -15.95 -17.45
CA ALA A 171 7.32 -16.20 -17.25
C ALA A 171 7.75 -15.90 -15.81
N GLY A 172 8.46 -16.87 -15.20
CA GLY A 172 8.97 -16.72 -13.83
C GLY A 172 7.90 -16.76 -12.75
N SER A 173 6.68 -17.26 -13.02
CA SER A 173 5.55 -17.23 -12.07
C SER A 173 5.84 -17.86 -10.70
N ALA A 174 6.70 -18.90 -10.64
CA ALA A 174 7.10 -19.52 -9.38
C ALA A 174 7.94 -18.58 -8.49
N ASP A 175 8.90 -17.88 -9.09
CA ASP A 175 9.72 -16.90 -8.37
C ASP A 175 8.93 -15.63 -8.10
N GLY A 176 8.10 -15.19 -9.04
CA GLY A 176 7.18 -14.09 -8.87
C GLY A 176 6.24 -14.29 -7.68
N ALA A 177 5.73 -15.52 -7.50
CA ALA A 177 4.92 -15.88 -6.34
C ALA A 177 5.72 -15.75 -5.03
N ALA A 178 6.97 -16.23 -5.00
CA ALA A 178 7.82 -16.10 -3.83
C ALA A 178 8.16 -14.62 -3.54
N VAL A 179 8.43 -13.81 -4.56
CA VAL A 179 8.73 -12.37 -4.45
C VAL A 179 7.51 -11.62 -3.92
N LEU A 180 6.33 -11.85 -4.50
CA LEU A 180 5.08 -11.20 -4.06
C LEU A 180 4.73 -11.56 -2.62
N MET A 181 4.82 -12.84 -2.24
CA MET A 181 4.60 -13.26 -0.84
C MET A 181 5.61 -12.65 0.13
N ALA A 182 6.84 -12.37 -0.30
CA ALA A 182 7.88 -11.81 0.56
C ALA A 182 7.86 -10.27 0.63
N LEU A 183 7.26 -9.59 -0.35
CA LEU A 183 7.30 -8.12 -0.48
C LEU A 183 5.94 -7.45 -0.34
N SER A 184 4.86 -8.21 -0.15
CA SER A 184 3.51 -7.66 -0.09
C SER A 184 2.68 -8.22 1.08
N ARG A 185 1.47 -7.68 1.22
CA ARG A 185 0.46 -8.12 2.20
C ARG A 185 -0.58 -9.04 1.57
N ALA A 186 -0.23 -9.77 0.52
CA ALA A 186 -1.12 -10.73 -0.15
C ALA A 186 -1.72 -11.72 0.87
N GLY A 187 -3.00 -12.04 0.71
CA GLY A 187 -3.67 -13.05 1.53
C GLY A 187 -3.39 -14.45 1.02
N SER A 188 -3.32 -14.60 -0.31
CA SER A 188 -3.01 -15.87 -0.97
C SER A 188 -2.59 -15.63 -2.42
N VAL A 189 -1.86 -16.60 -2.98
CA VAL A 189 -1.40 -16.58 -4.36
C VAL A 189 -1.83 -17.85 -5.07
N VAL A 190 -2.26 -17.73 -6.32
CA VAL A 190 -2.46 -18.83 -7.26
C VAL A 190 -1.53 -18.56 -8.43
N ARG A 191 -0.84 -19.59 -8.93
CA ARG A 191 -0.02 -19.46 -10.14
C ARG A 191 -0.50 -20.38 -11.25
N VAL A 192 -0.41 -19.92 -12.48
CA VAL A 192 -0.60 -20.74 -13.67
C VAL A 192 0.66 -21.58 -13.90
N GLY A 193 0.48 -22.89 -14.09
CA GLY A 193 1.57 -23.77 -14.52
C GLY A 193 1.37 -25.23 -14.13
N ALA A 194 2.41 -26.04 -14.36
CA ALA A 194 2.37 -27.45 -13.99
C ALA A 194 2.36 -27.62 -12.46
N LYS A 195 1.55 -28.59 -11.98
CA LYS A 195 1.62 -29.06 -10.60
C LYS A 195 3.04 -29.59 -10.32
N PRO A 196 3.61 -29.34 -9.13
CA PRO A 196 4.95 -29.81 -8.80
C PRO A 196 4.90 -31.33 -8.70
N LYS A 197 6.00 -32.02 -9.02
CA LYS A 197 6.07 -33.46 -8.75
C LYS A 197 6.02 -33.70 -7.23
N PRO A 198 5.42 -34.81 -6.76
CA PRO A 198 5.47 -35.16 -5.34
C PRO A 198 6.92 -35.11 -4.82
N GLY A 199 7.17 -34.32 -3.76
CA GLY A 199 8.51 -34.10 -3.19
C GLY A 199 9.31 -32.93 -3.77
N GLN A 200 8.85 -32.29 -4.86
CA GLN A 200 9.33 -30.97 -5.27
C GLN A 200 8.51 -29.90 -4.55
N TRP A 201 9.23 -28.99 -3.88
CA TRP A 201 8.76 -27.76 -3.23
C TRP A 201 7.28 -27.69 -2.85
N ALA A 202 7.00 -27.95 -1.57
CA ALA A 202 5.87 -27.29 -0.92
C ALA A 202 6.34 -25.88 -0.57
N MET A 203 5.75 -24.85 -1.19
CA MET A 203 5.77 -23.51 -0.57
C MET A 203 5.34 -23.66 0.88
N ARG A 204 5.95 -22.89 1.79
CA ARG A 204 5.48 -22.79 3.17
C ARG A 204 4.10 -22.10 3.18
N GLY A 205 3.05 -22.83 2.83
CA GLY A 205 1.65 -22.37 2.78
C GLY A 205 1.36 -21.29 1.73
N GLY A 206 0.19 -21.32 1.10
CA GLY A 206 -0.40 -20.15 0.46
C GLY A 206 -0.11 -19.90 -1.02
N CYS A 207 0.48 -20.85 -1.76
CA CYS A 207 0.54 -20.79 -3.23
C CYS A 207 -0.09 -22.02 -3.89
N ASP A 208 -1.29 -21.84 -4.44
CA ASP A 208 -2.01 -22.86 -5.20
C ASP A 208 -1.64 -22.80 -6.69
N ILE A 209 -1.94 -23.87 -7.42
CA ILE A 209 -1.58 -24.01 -8.83
C ILE A 209 -2.82 -24.33 -9.65
N THR A 210 -3.05 -23.51 -10.67
CA THR A 210 -4.11 -23.69 -11.66
C THR A 210 -3.53 -24.07 -13.02
N ASP A 211 -4.37 -24.70 -13.85
CA ASP A 211 -4.06 -24.90 -15.26
C ASP A 211 -4.21 -23.61 -16.07
N SER A 212 -3.65 -23.61 -17.29
CA SER A 212 -3.64 -22.46 -18.20
C SER A 212 -4.98 -22.14 -18.85
N SER A 213 -6.02 -22.97 -18.70
CA SER A 213 -7.36 -22.66 -19.19
C SER A 213 -8.11 -21.71 -18.25
N LEU A 214 -7.68 -21.60 -16.98
CA LEU A 214 -8.34 -20.78 -15.94
C LEU A 214 -9.82 -21.15 -15.69
N THR A 215 -10.31 -22.25 -16.27
CA THR A 215 -11.71 -22.70 -16.14
C THR A 215 -12.07 -23.12 -14.71
N GLY A 216 -11.07 -23.55 -13.93
CA GLY A 216 -11.22 -23.88 -12.51
C GLY A 216 -11.26 -22.67 -11.58
N ILE A 217 -11.05 -21.45 -12.08
CA ILE A 217 -11.13 -20.21 -11.29
C ILE A 217 -12.52 -19.61 -11.47
N ALA A 218 -13.19 -19.35 -10.35
CA ALA A 218 -14.52 -18.75 -10.32
C ALA A 218 -14.50 -17.30 -10.86
N ASP A 219 -15.63 -16.88 -11.39
CA ASP A 219 -15.80 -15.51 -11.85
C ASP A 219 -15.71 -14.55 -10.66
N ASN A 220 -15.11 -13.37 -10.86
CA ASN A 220 -14.99 -12.33 -9.83
C ASN A 220 -14.41 -12.84 -8.50
N SER A 221 -13.43 -13.74 -8.55
CA SER A 221 -12.80 -14.33 -7.35
C SER A 221 -11.38 -13.85 -7.09
N VAL A 222 -10.75 -13.19 -8.06
CA VAL A 222 -9.35 -12.73 -8.01
C VAL A 222 -9.32 -11.23 -7.75
N ASP A 223 -8.56 -10.79 -6.74
CA ASP A 223 -8.40 -9.36 -6.42
C ASP A 223 -7.33 -8.71 -7.31
N MET A 224 -6.29 -9.47 -7.65
CA MET A 224 -5.20 -8.97 -8.48
C MET A 224 -4.63 -10.02 -9.43
N ILE A 225 -4.34 -9.61 -10.66
CA ILE A 225 -3.67 -10.45 -11.66
C ILE A 225 -2.31 -9.84 -11.98
N VAL A 226 -1.25 -10.67 -11.98
CA VAL A 226 0.10 -10.30 -12.44
C VAL A 226 0.47 -11.23 -13.58
N ALA A 227 0.51 -10.69 -14.80
CA ALA A 227 0.76 -11.46 -16.01
C ALA A 227 1.96 -10.88 -16.78
N PHE A 228 3.07 -11.62 -16.82
CA PHE A 228 4.29 -11.24 -17.56
C PHE A 228 4.63 -12.32 -18.58
N GLU A 229 4.50 -12.00 -19.87
CA GLU A 229 4.52 -12.98 -20.97
C GLU A 229 3.71 -14.25 -20.63
N PRO A 230 2.40 -14.11 -20.31
CA PRO A 230 1.54 -15.25 -20.08
C PRO A 230 1.49 -16.16 -21.30
N ALA A 231 1.31 -17.47 -21.05
CA ALA A 231 1.01 -18.40 -22.13
C ALA A 231 -0.40 -18.12 -22.66
N VAL A 232 -0.52 -17.86 -23.95
CA VAL A 232 -1.78 -17.54 -24.62
C VAL A 232 -2.27 -18.76 -25.40
N PRO A 233 -3.42 -19.37 -25.07
CA PRO A 233 -3.90 -20.57 -25.75
C PRO A 233 -4.31 -20.30 -27.20
N THR A 234 -4.78 -19.08 -27.47
CA THR A 234 -5.25 -18.64 -28.79
C THR A 234 -4.52 -17.37 -29.22
N ASP A 235 -4.77 -16.27 -28.51
CA ASP A 235 -4.05 -15.00 -28.65
C ASP A 235 -4.07 -14.23 -27.33
N TRP A 236 -3.30 -13.14 -27.27
CA TRP A 236 -3.17 -12.35 -26.04
C TRP A 236 -4.40 -11.51 -25.70
N VAL A 237 -5.27 -11.20 -26.67
CA VAL A 237 -6.51 -10.46 -26.43
C VAL A 237 -7.56 -11.36 -25.80
N ALA A 238 -7.73 -12.59 -26.28
CA ALA A 238 -8.59 -13.60 -25.67
C ALA A 238 -8.17 -13.91 -24.23
N ARG A 239 -6.87 -13.86 -23.94
CA ARG A 239 -6.38 -13.99 -22.56
C ARG A 239 -6.85 -12.82 -21.66
N LEU A 240 -7.01 -11.60 -22.20
CA LEU A 240 -7.61 -10.50 -21.45
C LEU A 240 -9.08 -10.74 -21.12
N ASP A 241 -9.82 -11.45 -21.98
CA ASP A 241 -11.21 -11.85 -21.69
C ASP A 241 -11.28 -12.83 -20.51
N ASP A 242 -10.37 -13.81 -20.45
CA ASP A 242 -10.26 -14.72 -19.31
C ASP A 242 -10.00 -13.95 -18.01
N TYR A 243 -9.08 -12.98 -18.05
CA TYR A 243 -8.75 -12.15 -16.91
C TYR A 243 -9.93 -11.28 -16.47
N ALA A 244 -10.66 -10.68 -17.42
CA ALA A 244 -11.82 -9.84 -17.12
C ALA A 244 -12.94 -10.63 -16.44
N ARG A 245 -13.09 -11.92 -16.77
CA ARG A 245 -14.07 -12.82 -16.14
C ARG A 245 -13.76 -13.10 -14.67
N ILE A 246 -12.50 -13.39 -14.34
CA ILE A 246 -12.11 -13.83 -12.98
C ILE A 246 -11.77 -12.68 -12.03
N LEU A 247 -11.37 -11.52 -12.56
CA LEU A 247 -11.02 -10.36 -11.74
C LEU A 247 -12.28 -9.77 -11.09
N LYS A 248 -12.22 -9.43 -9.81
CA LYS A 248 -13.28 -8.69 -9.13
C LYS A 248 -13.49 -7.31 -9.75
N CYS A 249 -14.69 -6.76 -9.61
CA CYS A 249 -15.04 -5.43 -10.14
C CYS A 249 -14.19 -4.29 -9.52
N ASP A 250 -13.61 -4.49 -8.34
CA ASP A 250 -12.65 -3.57 -7.70
C ASP A 250 -11.18 -4.01 -7.82
N GLY A 251 -10.92 -5.07 -8.59
CA GLY A 251 -9.60 -5.68 -8.75
C GLY A 251 -8.65 -4.91 -9.66
N ARG A 252 -7.38 -5.32 -9.68
CA ARG A 252 -6.31 -4.71 -10.48
C ARG A 252 -5.55 -5.75 -11.30
N ILE A 253 -5.09 -5.37 -12.48
CA ILE A 253 -4.24 -6.20 -13.33
C ILE A 253 -2.94 -5.49 -13.66
N ILE A 254 -1.84 -6.24 -13.61
CA ILE A 254 -0.52 -5.83 -14.06
C ILE A 254 -0.13 -6.73 -15.22
N LEU A 255 0.14 -6.10 -16.35
CA LEU A 255 0.45 -6.74 -17.62
C LEU A 255 1.86 -6.38 -18.06
N GLY A 256 2.54 -7.35 -18.66
CA GLY A 256 3.81 -7.11 -19.31
C GLY A 256 4.10 -8.05 -20.46
N TRP A 257 4.48 -7.48 -21.61
CA TRP A 257 4.98 -8.22 -22.77
C TRP A 257 6.20 -7.54 -23.37
N ARG A 258 7.13 -8.31 -23.94
CA ARG A 258 7.99 -7.76 -24.97
C ARG A 258 7.17 -7.48 -26.24
N GLN A 259 7.46 -6.38 -26.92
CA GLN A 259 6.86 -6.06 -28.22
C GLN A 259 7.04 -7.22 -29.21
N GLY A 260 5.99 -7.54 -29.96
CA GLY A 260 6.01 -8.61 -30.96
C GLY A 260 4.69 -8.73 -31.72
N GLU A 261 4.58 -9.69 -32.64
CA GLU A 261 3.36 -9.90 -33.42
C GLU A 261 2.68 -11.23 -33.06
N GLY A 262 1.38 -11.36 -33.35
CA GLY A 262 0.60 -12.57 -33.12
C GLY A 262 0.22 -12.76 -31.64
N GLU A 263 0.99 -13.59 -30.93
CA GLU A 263 0.77 -13.95 -29.52
C GLU A 263 1.11 -12.82 -28.53
N ARG A 264 1.55 -11.65 -29.04
CA ARG A 264 2.00 -10.50 -28.25
C ARG A 264 1.49 -9.20 -28.88
N PRO A 265 1.32 -8.13 -28.07
CA PRO A 265 1.05 -6.80 -28.60
C PRO A 265 2.25 -6.25 -29.38
N ARG A 266 1.97 -5.67 -30.56
CA ARG A 266 2.99 -5.08 -31.45
C ARG A 266 3.65 -3.83 -30.87
N ASP A 267 2.87 -3.00 -30.20
CA ASP A 267 3.28 -1.70 -29.71
C ASP A 267 2.40 -1.28 -28.52
N TRP A 268 2.75 -0.16 -27.91
CA TRP A 268 1.99 0.41 -26.79
C TRP A 268 0.53 0.71 -27.14
N ALA A 269 0.29 1.28 -28.33
CA ALA A 269 -1.05 1.67 -28.74
C ALA A 269 -2.00 0.47 -28.90
N ALA A 270 -1.50 -0.65 -29.41
CA ALA A 270 -2.24 -1.90 -29.52
C ALA A 270 -2.58 -2.47 -28.14
N LEU A 271 -1.62 -2.47 -27.21
CA LEU A 271 -1.85 -2.91 -25.83
C LEU A 271 -2.89 -2.03 -25.14
N GLU A 272 -2.69 -0.71 -25.15
CA GLU A 272 -3.58 0.24 -24.50
C GLU A 272 -5.01 0.16 -25.06
N ALA A 273 -5.17 0.07 -26.38
CA ALA A 273 -6.48 -0.05 -27.02
C ALA A 273 -7.22 -1.32 -26.61
N ALA A 274 -6.55 -2.48 -26.58
CA ALA A 274 -7.18 -3.75 -26.20
C ALA A 274 -7.52 -3.81 -24.70
N VAL A 275 -6.64 -3.28 -23.85
CA VAL A 275 -6.86 -3.23 -22.40
C VAL A 275 -7.99 -2.26 -22.06
N SER A 276 -8.07 -1.10 -22.74
CA SER A 276 -9.12 -0.10 -22.51
C SER A 276 -10.53 -0.57 -22.86
N GLN A 277 -10.68 -1.67 -23.61
CA GLN A 277 -11.99 -2.28 -23.88
C GLN A 277 -12.54 -3.06 -22.67
N ARG A 278 -11.69 -3.40 -21.68
CA ARG A 278 -12.04 -4.32 -20.58
C ARG A 278 -11.71 -3.74 -19.21
N PHE A 279 -10.66 -2.92 -19.14
CA PHE A 279 -10.08 -2.39 -17.93
C PHE A 279 -9.86 -0.88 -18.06
N LEU A 280 -9.50 -0.24 -16.96
CA LEU A 280 -9.17 1.17 -16.86
C LEU A 280 -7.64 1.29 -16.70
N PRO A 281 -6.85 1.58 -17.77
CA PRO A 281 -5.42 1.80 -17.64
C PRO A 281 -5.09 2.88 -16.60
N GLU A 282 -4.17 2.62 -15.68
CA GLU A 282 -3.81 3.55 -14.61
C GLU A 282 -2.39 4.08 -14.76
N THR A 283 -1.44 3.21 -15.08
CA THR A 283 -0.02 3.57 -15.04
C THR A 283 0.79 2.75 -16.01
N ARG A 284 1.61 3.43 -16.82
CA ARG A 284 2.64 2.79 -17.65
C ARG A 284 3.94 2.72 -16.87
N TYR A 285 4.67 1.62 -16.99
CA TYR A 285 6.03 1.51 -16.48
C TYR A 285 7.03 1.37 -17.63
N ILE A 286 8.24 1.88 -17.42
CA ILE A 286 9.36 1.68 -18.33
C ILE A 286 10.54 1.05 -17.59
N GLN A 287 11.20 0.09 -18.26
CA GLN A 287 12.38 -0.60 -17.77
C GLN A 287 13.55 -0.31 -18.72
N ILE A 288 14.56 0.42 -18.26
CA ILE A 288 15.68 0.90 -19.10
C ILE A 288 17.01 0.96 -18.32
N PRO A 289 18.16 0.91 -19.00
CA PRO A 289 19.46 1.23 -18.39
C PRO A 289 19.52 2.71 -17.98
N ILE A 290 20.19 3.00 -16.86
CA ILE A 290 20.38 4.36 -16.32
C ILE A 290 21.54 5.08 -17.03
N GLY A 291 22.53 4.32 -17.48
CA GLY A 291 23.73 4.83 -18.12
C GLY A 291 23.87 4.38 -19.58
N PRO A 292 24.95 4.81 -20.25
CA PRO A 292 25.24 4.41 -21.63
C PRO A 292 25.64 2.93 -21.76
N ASP A 293 26.01 2.28 -20.66
CA ASP A 293 26.31 0.85 -20.61
C ASP A 293 25.00 0.04 -20.50
N PRO A 294 24.59 -0.68 -21.56
CA PRO A 294 23.40 -1.53 -21.51
C PRO A 294 23.56 -2.72 -20.56
N ALA A 295 24.78 -3.00 -20.09
CA ALA A 295 25.05 -4.01 -19.08
C ALA A 295 25.12 -3.45 -17.64
N GLY A 296 24.98 -2.14 -17.47
CA GLY A 296 25.06 -1.44 -16.19
C GLY A 296 23.75 -1.41 -15.41
N ALA A 297 23.66 -0.47 -14.46
CA ALA A 297 22.47 -0.30 -13.63
C ALA A 297 21.22 0.03 -14.45
N HIS A 298 20.10 -0.60 -14.11
CA HIS A 298 18.79 -0.42 -14.72
C HIS A 298 17.78 0.15 -13.72
N ALA A 299 16.80 0.88 -14.24
CA ALA A 299 15.68 1.40 -13.46
C ALA A 299 14.35 0.89 -14.01
N LEU A 300 13.35 0.83 -13.13
CA LEU A 300 11.95 0.57 -13.46
C LEU A 300 11.11 1.61 -12.71
N PHE A 301 10.40 2.46 -13.45
CA PHE A 301 9.68 3.59 -12.88
C PHE A 301 8.42 3.95 -13.70
N PRO A 302 7.41 4.57 -13.08
CA PRO A 302 6.18 4.92 -13.77
C PRO A 302 6.35 6.14 -14.68
N VAL A 303 5.57 6.19 -15.75
CA VAL A 303 5.43 7.31 -16.69
C VAL A 303 3.95 7.53 -17.00
N GLN A 304 3.62 8.70 -17.58
CA GLN A 304 2.26 8.95 -18.07
C GLN A 304 1.90 7.99 -19.20
N LEU A 305 0.62 7.63 -19.33
CA LEU A 305 0.14 6.67 -20.35
C LEU A 305 0.45 7.15 -21.77
N ASP A 306 0.29 8.46 -22.02
CA ASP A 306 0.51 9.11 -23.32
C ASP A 306 1.99 9.46 -23.59
N GLN A 307 2.88 9.26 -22.62
CA GLN A 307 4.29 9.60 -22.78
C GLN A 307 4.96 8.66 -23.80
N MET A 308 5.48 9.23 -24.88
CA MET A 308 6.24 8.49 -25.88
C MET A 308 7.61 8.09 -25.35
N VAL A 309 7.82 6.79 -25.13
CA VAL A 309 9.11 6.21 -24.73
C VAL A 309 9.38 4.96 -25.56
N ALA A 310 10.58 4.89 -26.15
CA ALA A 310 11.06 3.70 -26.84
C ALA A 310 11.55 2.67 -25.80
N THR A 311 10.83 1.57 -25.67
CA THR A 311 11.19 0.44 -24.80
C THR A 311 10.64 -0.84 -25.44
N ASP A 312 11.39 -1.93 -25.31
CA ASP A 312 10.99 -3.25 -25.81
C ASP A 312 9.93 -3.90 -24.93
N TRP A 313 9.82 -3.50 -23.65
CA TRP A 313 8.80 -3.97 -22.72
C TRP A 313 7.62 -3.01 -22.63
N LEU A 314 6.42 -3.56 -22.81
CA LEU A 314 5.15 -2.88 -22.60
C LEU A 314 4.61 -3.28 -21.24
N LEU A 315 4.75 -2.40 -20.23
CA LEU A 315 4.32 -2.65 -18.85
C LEU A 315 3.17 -1.72 -18.48
N LEU A 316 2.05 -2.28 -18.06
CA LEU A 316 0.82 -1.55 -17.76
C LEU A 316 0.17 -2.06 -16.47
N VAL A 317 -0.29 -1.12 -15.65
CA VAL A 317 -1.22 -1.37 -14.55
C VAL A 317 -2.59 -0.85 -14.98
N ALA A 318 -3.63 -1.65 -14.79
CA ALA A 318 -5.01 -1.27 -15.08
C ALA A 318 -5.94 -1.78 -13.97
N ALA A 319 -7.03 -1.07 -13.70
CA ALA A 319 -8.07 -1.50 -12.77
C ALA A 319 -9.25 -2.12 -13.51
N ALA A 320 -10.01 -3.00 -12.85
CA ALA A 320 -11.37 -3.32 -13.28
C ALA A 320 -12.25 -2.05 -13.24
N ASN A 321 -13.34 -2.06 -13.99
CA ASN A 321 -14.36 -1.02 -13.89
C ASN A 321 -15.32 -1.35 -12.73
N PRO A 322 -15.29 -0.60 -11.60
CA PRO A 322 -16.12 -0.90 -10.44
C PRO A 322 -17.61 -0.71 -10.68
N LEU A 323 -18.01 0.02 -11.74
CA LEU A 323 -19.41 0.15 -12.13
C LEU A 323 -20.03 -1.18 -12.58
N MET A 324 -19.21 -2.15 -13.02
CA MET A 324 -19.68 -3.51 -13.35
C MET A 324 -20.13 -4.31 -12.12
N GLY A 325 -19.88 -3.79 -10.91
CA GLY A 325 -20.33 -4.37 -9.64
C GLY A 325 -21.73 -3.94 -9.21
N GLU A 326 -22.39 -3.04 -9.94
CA GLU A 326 -23.74 -2.58 -9.62
C GLU A 326 -24.73 -3.77 -9.58
N GLY A 327 -25.58 -3.82 -8.55
CA GLY A 327 -26.52 -4.92 -8.33
C GLY A 327 -25.89 -6.22 -7.81
N ARG A 328 -24.57 -6.25 -7.58
CA ARG A 328 -23.82 -7.45 -7.13
C ARG A 328 -23.32 -7.35 -5.69
N ALA A 329 -23.93 -6.50 -4.87
CA ALA A 329 -23.55 -6.33 -3.47
C ALA A 329 -23.60 -7.63 -2.64
N SER A 330 -24.47 -8.58 -3.01
CA SER A 330 -24.56 -9.89 -2.36
C SER A 330 -23.35 -10.81 -2.59
N GLU A 331 -22.60 -10.57 -3.67
CA GLU A 331 -21.39 -11.31 -4.03
C GLU A 331 -20.12 -10.67 -3.45
N TYR A 332 -20.25 -9.47 -2.87
CA TYR A 332 -19.12 -8.71 -2.35
C TYR A 332 -18.56 -9.30 -1.06
N ASP A 333 -17.26 -9.55 -1.06
CA ASP A 333 -16.47 -9.86 0.13
C ASP A 333 -15.16 -9.06 0.10
N HIS A 334 -14.95 -8.25 1.14
CA HIS A 334 -13.77 -7.42 1.26
C HIS A 334 -12.57 -8.29 1.67
N PRO A 335 -11.45 -8.33 0.91
CA PRO A 335 -10.35 -9.26 1.19
C PRO A 335 -9.75 -9.13 2.60
N ALA A 336 -9.54 -7.90 3.05
CA ALA A 336 -9.00 -7.63 4.39
C ALA A 336 -10.02 -7.83 5.53
N PHE A 337 -11.33 -7.76 5.22
CA PHE A 337 -12.44 -7.77 6.16
C PHE A 337 -13.49 -8.75 5.63
N SER A 338 -13.15 -10.04 5.59
CA SER A 338 -14.04 -11.06 5.04
C SER A 338 -15.19 -11.36 6.00
N LYS A 339 -16.41 -11.55 5.48
CA LYS A 339 -17.58 -11.94 6.30
C LYS A 339 -17.41 -13.33 6.92
N VAL A 340 -16.57 -14.17 6.31
CA VAL A 340 -16.25 -15.51 6.82
C VAL A 340 -15.51 -15.44 8.16
N ALA A 341 -14.85 -14.31 8.47
CA ALA A 341 -14.10 -14.12 9.70
C ALA A 341 -14.98 -13.72 10.92
N GLY A 342 -16.28 -13.49 10.73
CA GLY A 342 -17.22 -13.12 11.78
C GLY A 342 -18.05 -11.87 11.46
N GLU A 343 -18.85 -11.44 12.44
CA GLU A 343 -19.63 -10.20 12.35
C GLU A 343 -18.69 -8.98 12.25
N GLN A 344 -19.02 -8.07 11.34
CA GLN A 344 -18.17 -6.93 11.02
C GLN A 344 -18.70 -5.67 11.72
N PRO A 345 -17.81 -4.85 12.29
CA PRO A 345 -18.23 -3.54 12.74
C PRO A 345 -18.69 -2.70 11.55
N ALA A 346 -19.65 -1.81 11.78
CA ALA A 346 -20.19 -0.84 10.83
C ALA A 346 -19.11 -0.11 10.01
N LEU A 347 -17.93 0.10 10.59
CA LEU A 347 -16.77 0.74 10.00
C LEU A 347 -16.28 0.08 8.70
N VAL A 348 -16.38 -1.26 8.61
CA VAL A 348 -15.84 -2.07 7.49
C VAL A 348 -16.90 -2.90 6.77
N ASP A 349 -18.15 -2.89 7.22
CA ASP A 349 -19.25 -3.57 6.54
C ASP A 349 -19.76 -2.76 5.33
N PHE A 350 -18.91 -2.70 4.29
CA PHE A 350 -19.24 -1.99 3.05
C PHE A 350 -20.38 -2.68 2.29
N GLY A 351 -20.46 -4.00 2.39
CA GLY A 351 -21.48 -4.79 1.67
C GLY A 351 -22.91 -4.52 2.16
N ALA A 352 -23.09 -4.19 3.44
CA ALA A 352 -24.39 -3.77 3.95
C ALA A 352 -24.67 -2.26 3.74
N ALA A 353 -23.64 -1.46 3.48
CA ALA A 353 -23.74 -0.01 3.55
C ALA A 353 -23.76 0.72 2.19
N TYR A 354 -23.23 0.12 1.14
CA TYR A 354 -23.16 0.67 -0.22
C TYR A 354 -24.11 -0.09 -1.15
N ASP A 355 -24.67 0.62 -2.13
CA ASP A 355 -25.45 -0.01 -3.19
C ASP A 355 -24.50 -0.78 -4.13
N ASN A 356 -23.32 -0.20 -4.41
CA ASN A 356 -22.19 -0.84 -5.08
C ASN A 356 -20.93 -0.81 -4.19
N PRO A 357 -20.68 -1.86 -3.37
CA PRO A 357 -19.54 -1.88 -2.45
C PRO A 357 -18.17 -1.98 -3.14
N TYR A 358 -18.11 -2.34 -4.42
CA TYR A 358 -16.87 -2.36 -5.21
C TYR A 358 -16.32 -0.94 -5.45
N LEU A 359 -17.14 0.10 -5.26
CA LEU A 359 -16.68 1.49 -5.34
C LEU A 359 -15.73 1.88 -4.21
N TYR A 360 -15.84 1.27 -3.02
CA TYR A 360 -15.09 1.76 -1.86
C TYR A 360 -13.57 1.71 -2.09
N ARG A 361 -13.04 0.55 -2.50
CA ARG A 361 -11.60 0.39 -2.72
C ARG A 361 -11.11 1.11 -3.96
N SER A 362 -11.94 1.20 -5.02
CA SER A 362 -11.56 1.83 -6.29
C SER A 362 -11.73 3.36 -6.31
N MET A 363 -12.59 3.94 -5.47
CA MET A 363 -12.90 5.37 -5.48
C MET A 363 -12.51 6.08 -4.18
N VAL A 364 -12.68 5.44 -3.03
CA VAL A 364 -12.60 6.11 -1.71
C VAL A 364 -11.28 5.86 -1.00
N GLN A 365 -10.86 4.60 -0.90
CA GLN A 365 -9.77 4.20 -0.01
C GLN A 365 -8.41 4.71 -0.49
N MET A 366 -7.78 5.59 0.29
CA MET A 366 -6.46 6.14 -0.05
C MET A 366 -5.40 5.05 -0.12
N GLY A 367 -4.58 5.08 -1.16
CA GLY A 367 -3.57 4.05 -1.45
C GLY A 367 -4.13 2.82 -2.18
N GLU A 368 -5.45 2.63 -2.22
CA GLU A 368 -6.09 1.54 -2.97
C GLU A 368 -6.83 2.05 -4.21
N ARG A 369 -7.47 3.23 -4.13
CA ARG A 369 -8.26 3.85 -5.21
C ARG A 369 -7.52 4.00 -6.53
N LEU A 370 -8.28 4.31 -7.57
CA LEU A 370 -7.75 4.56 -8.90
C LEU A 370 -6.57 5.55 -8.85
N GLY A 371 -5.44 5.14 -9.44
CA GLY A 371 -4.22 5.94 -9.45
C GLY A 371 -4.25 7.10 -10.45
N ASP A 372 -5.05 6.98 -11.51
CA ASP A 372 -5.27 8.03 -12.50
C ASP A 372 -6.32 9.03 -11.99
N GLU A 373 -5.88 10.26 -11.74
CA GLU A 373 -6.71 11.30 -11.13
C GLU A 373 -7.89 11.74 -12.01
N VAL A 374 -7.73 11.69 -13.34
CA VAL A 374 -8.79 12.06 -14.29
C VAL A 374 -9.84 10.97 -14.33
N LYS A 375 -9.42 9.70 -14.39
CA LYS A 375 -10.36 8.56 -14.34
C LYS A 375 -11.08 8.47 -12.99
N LEU A 376 -10.40 8.77 -11.88
CA LEU A 376 -11.02 8.83 -10.56
C LEU A 376 -12.10 9.92 -10.49
N ALA A 377 -11.82 11.12 -11.01
CA ALA A 377 -12.81 12.20 -11.08
C ALA A 377 -14.00 11.80 -11.96
N ARG A 378 -13.74 11.22 -13.14
CA ARG A 378 -14.79 10.76 -14.05
C ARG A 378 -15.66 9.66 -13.45
N LEU A 379 -15.06 8.71 -12.73
CA LEU A 379 -15.80 7.70 -11.98
C LEU A 379 -16.74 8.33 -10.96
N ALA A 380 -16.24 9.30 -10.17
CA ALA A 380 -17.05 9.99 -9.18
C ALA A 380 -18.19 10.81 -9.82
N GLU A 381 -17.96 11.45 -10.97
CA GLU A 381 -19.03 12.10 -11.74
C GLU A 381 -20.12 11.11 -12.15
N CYS A 382 -19.77 9.97 -12.75
CA CYS A 382 -20.73 8.94 -13.14
C CYS A 382 -21.51 8.41 -11.93
N VAL A 383 -20.83 8.13 -10.81
CA VAL A 383 -21.51 7.68 -9.59
C VAL A 383 -22.45 8.77 -9.06
N ILE A 384 -22.07 10.05 -9.13
CA ILE A 384 -22.99 11.13 -8.79
C ILE A 384 -24.18 11.14 -9.74
N GLU A 385 -24.01 10.95 -11.03
CA GLU A 385 -25.15 11.02 -11.97
C GLU A 385 -26.13 9.85 -11.77
N ASP A 386 -25.61 8.64 -11.56
CA ASP A 386 -26.41 7.41 -11.69
C ASP A 386 -26.87 6.80 -10.34
N SER A 387 -26.20 7.11 -9.22
CA SER A 387 -26.57 6.54 -7.92
C SER A 387 -27.79 7.20 -7.29
N ARG A 388 -28.52 6.43 -6.45
CA ARG A 388 -29.63 6.95 -5.64
C ARG A 388 -29.16 8.12 -4.78
N ALA A 389 -29.98 9.17 -4.70
CA ALA A 389 -29.63 10.42 -4.01
C ALA A 389 -29.33 10.26 -2.51
N ASP A 390 -29.87 9.22 -1.87
CA ASP A 390 -29.72 8.89 -0.45
C ASP A 390 -28.71 7.75 -0.18
N SER A 391 -27.99 7.28 -1.21
CA SER A 391 -27.01 6.18 -1.08
C SER A 391 -25.69 6.61 -0.45
N ALA A 392 -24.92 5.65 0.08
CA ALA A 392 -23.54 5.90 0.49
C ALA A 392 -22.62 6.17 -0.71
N ASP A 393 -22.92 5.56 -1.86
CA ASP A 393 -22.20 5.71 -3.12
C ASP A 393 -22.17 7.18 -3.56
N ARG A 394 -23.34 7.83 -3.56
CA ARG A 394 -23.51 9.27 -3.85
C ARG A 394 -22.67 10.12 -2.91
N GLY A 395 -22.79 9.87 -1.59
CA GLY A 395 -22.08 10.61 -0.57
C GLY A 395 -20.55 10.50 -0.70
N ALA A 396 -20.07 9.30 -1.01
CA ALA A 396 -18.67 9.01 -1.27
C ALA A 396 -18.13 9.76 -2.50
N ALA A 397 -18.88 9.72 -3.60
CA ALA A 397 -18.47 10.35 -4.85
C ALA A 397 -18.44 11.89 -4.74
N ILE A 398 -19.43 12.50 -4.08
CA ILE A 398 -19.42 13.94 -3.78
C ILE A 398 -18.17 14.30 -2.96
N ALA A 399 -17.80 13.48 -1.98
CA ALA A 399 -16.62 13.72 -1.16
C ALA A 399 -15.33 13.69 -2.00
N VAL A 400 -15.20 12.71 -2.91
CA VAL A 400 -14.03 12.59 -3.80
C VAL A 400 -13.90 13.82 -4.69
N LEU A 401 -14.97 14.22 -5.39
CA LEU A 401 -14.93 15.42 -6.24
C LEU A 401 -14.67 16.69 -5.43
N GLY A 402 -15.32 16.87 -4.29
CA GLY A 402 -15.15 18.09 -3.49
C GLY A 402 -13.73 18.21 -2.91
N TYR A 403 -13.10 17.13 -2.47
CA TYR A 403 -11.70 17.16 -2.06
C TYR A 403 -10.76 17.42 -3.25
N ARG A 404 -11.08 16.92 -4.44
CA ARG A 404 -10.30 17.23 -5.66
C ARG A 404 -10.35 18.72 -6.00
N LEU A 405 -11.51 19.35 -5.91
CA LEU A 405 -11.64 20.81 -6.08
C LEU A 405 -10.81 21.58 -5.06
N LEU A 406 -10.79 21.12 -3.80
CA LEU A 406 -9.92 21.71 -2.78
C LEU A 406 -8.45 21.57 -3.17
N GLU A 407 -7.97 20.38 -3.52
CA GLU A 407 -6.59 20.12 -3.91
C GLU A 407 -6.15 21.01 -5.09
N MET A 408 -6.99 21.13 -6.12
CA MET A 408 -6.73 21.96 -7.29
C MET A 408 -7.04 23.45 -7.10
N ARG A 409 -7.62 23.83 -5.95
CA ARG A 409 -8.01 25.21 -5.61
C ARG A 409 -8.99 25.86 -6.62
N LEU A 410 -9.91 25.07 -7.16
CA LEU A 410 -10.91 25.50 -8.15
C LEU A 410 -12.15 26.12 -7.46
N ALA A 411 -12.00 27.37 -7.00
CA ALA A 411 -13.03 28.07 -6.22
C ALA A 411 -14.33 28.30 -7.01
N GLU A 412 -14.22 28.54 -8.32
CA GLU A 412 -15.32 28.77 -9.24
C GLU A 412 -16.23 27.55 -9.42
N MET A 413 -15.70 26.33 -9.24
CA MET A 413 -16.48 25.09 -9.33
C MET A 413 -17.14 24.72 -8.00
N ALA A 414 -16.68 25.27 -6.87
CA ALA A 414 -17.17 24.92 -5.54
C ALA A 414 -18.69 25.08 -5.34
N PRO A 415 -19.38 26.11 -5.90
CA PRO A 415 -20.83 26.24 -5.75
C PRO A 415 -21.63 25.02 -6.24
N SER A 416 -21.18 24.36 -7.31
CA SER A 416 -21.86 23.18 -7.85
C SER A 416 -21.83 22.00 -6.86
N ILE A 417 -20.68 21.75 -6.25
CA ILE A 417 -20.51 20.70 -5.22
C ILE A 417 -21.21 21.09 -3.92
N LEU A 418 -21.18 22.37 -3.53
CA LEU A 418 -21.91 22.84 -2.34
C LEU A 418 -23.42 22.60 -2.46
N SER A 419 -24.00 22.76 -3.65
CA SER A 419 -25.40 22.42 -3.90
C SER A 419 -25.66 20.93 -3.67
N LEU A 420 -24.82 20.05 -4.25
CA LEU A 420 -24.93 18.60 -4.07
C LEU A 420 -24.81 18.19 -2.58
N ILE A 421 -23.90 18.83 -1.84
CA ILE A 421 -23.75 18.58 -0.40
C ILE A 421 -25.01 19.04 0.36
N ALA A 422 -25.56 20.21 0.06
CA ALA A 422 -26.79 20.69 0.67
C ALA A 422 -27.96 19.75 0.43
N ASP A 423 -28.14 19.27 -0.80
CA ASP A 423 -29.21 18.33 -1.15
C ASP A 423 -29.02 17.01 -0.40
N TYR A 424 -27.82 16.43 -0.42
CA TYR A 424 -27.50 15.17 0.28
C TYR A 424 -27.68 15.26 1.80
N THR A 425 -27.23 16.36 2.40
CA THR A 425 -27.27 16.56 3.86
C THR A 425 -28.62 17.02 4.37
N SER A 426 -29.54 17.44 3.50
CA SER A 426 -30.92 17.82 3.87
C SER A 426 -31.92 16.69 3.69
N ALA A 427 -31.57 15.63 2.97
CA ALA A 427 -32.40 14.44 2.81
C ALA A 427 -32.84 13.88 4.18
N PRO A 428 -34.09 13.41 4.33
CA PRO A 428 -34.56 12.82 5.58
C PRO A 428 -33.79 11.53 5.88
N LEU A 429 -33.51 11.28 7.17
CA LEU A 429 -33.03 9.98 7.64
C LEU A 429 -34.21 9.17 8.18
N SER A 430 -34.09 7.88 8.02
CA SER A 430 -34.95 6.86 8.60
C SER A 430 -34.10 5.90 9.46
N ASP A 431 -34.76 5.07 10.25
CA ASP A 431 -34.07 4.11 11.12
C ASP A 431 -33.33 3.02 10.33
N ASP A 432 -33.78 2.72 9.10
CA ASP A 432 -33.15 1.80 8.17
C ASP A 432 -32.07 2.45 7.30
N THR A 433 -31.81 3.75 7.44
CA THR A 433 -30.76 4.43 6.66
C THR A 433 -29.38 3.84 6.97
N PRO A 434 -28.61 3.38 5.96
CA PRO A 434 -27.30 2.81 6.17
C PRO A 434 -26.35 3.73 6.94
N VAL A 435 -25.58 3.17 7.87
CA VAL A 435 -24.68 3.92 8.76
C VAL A 435 -23.60 4.72 8.01
N HIS A 436 -23.19 4.30 6.81
CA HIS A 436 -22.24 5.07 5.99
C HIS A 436 -22.87 6.33 5.37
N VAL A 437 -24.18 6.39 5.16
CA VAL A 437 -24.86 7.64 4.74
C VAL A 437 -24.71 8.68 5.84
N ARG A 438 -24.91 8.28 7.10
CA ARG A 438 -24.70 9.15 8.28
C ARG A 438 -23.25 9.62 8.36
N ARG A 439 -22.27 8.73 8.15
CA ARG A 439 -20.84 9.05 8.07
C ARG A 439 -20.55 10.10 7.00
N TRP A 440 -21.10 9.93 5.79
CA TRP A 440 -20.88 10.85 4.69
C TRP A 440 -21.48 12.21 4.95
N ARG A 441 -22.66 12.32 5.55
CA ARG A 441 -23.26 13.63 5.90
C ARG A 441 -22.35 14.47 6.81
N ILE A 442 -21.75 13.85 7.82
CA ILE A 442 -20.80 14.55 8.72
C ILE A 442 -19.56 14.98 7.94
N SER A 443 -18.99 14.07 7.14
CA SER A 443 -17.79 14.35 6.35
C SER A 443 -18.01 15.42 5.28
N LEU A 444 -19.17 15.42 4.64
CA LEU A 444 -19.57 16.39 3.62
C LEU A 444 -19.90 17.75 4.23
N ALA A 445 -20.52 17.82 5.41
CA ALA A 445 -20.69 19.09 6.13
C ALA A 445 -19.33 19.73 6.45
N PHE A 446 -18.34 18.95 6.89
CA PHE A 446 -16.98 19.47 7.07
C PHE A 446 -16.37 19.97 5.75
N LEU A 447 -16.52 19.18 4.67
CA LEU A 447 -16.03 19.53 3.33
C LEU A 447 -16.68 20.82 2.80
N ALA A 448 -17.98 21.00 3.00
CA ALA A 448 -18.69 22.22 2.62
C ALA A 448 -18.15 23.44 3.39
N GLY A 449 -17.77 23.27 4.66
CA GLY A 449 -17.07 24.31 5.42
C GLY A 449 -15.75 24.73 4.76
N ARG A 450 -14.95 23.75 4.34
CA ARG A 450 -13.68 23.96 3.62
C ARG A 450 -13.86 24.63 2.26
N LEU A 451 -14.87 24.21 1.49
CA LEU A 451 -15.19 24.80 0.19
C LEU A 451 -15.71 26.23 0.34
N SER A 452 -16.51 26.51 1.37
CA SER A 452 -16.98 27.86 1.68
C SER A 452 -15.83 28.79 2.07
N GLU A 453 -14.82 28.29 2.80
CA GLU A 453 -13.59 29.06 3.02
C GLU A 453 -12.82 29.34 1.73
N LEU A 454 -12.74 28.36 0.81
CA LEU A 454 -12.09 28.53 -0.50
C LEU A 454 -12.77 29.62 -1.34
N THR A 455 -14.09 29.75 -1.25
CA THR A 455 -14.86 30.80 -1.95
C THR A 455 -14.95 32.12 -1.17
N GLY A 456 -14.39 32.18 0.04
CA GLY A 456 -14.44 33.36 0.91
C GLY A 456 -15.75 33.57 1.67
N ASP A 457 -16.71 32.65 1.61
CA ASP A 457 -17.97 32.72 2.39
C ASP A 457 -17.75 32.20 3.82
N ARG A 458 -17.29 33.10 4.68
CA ARG A 458 -16.96 32.78 6.09
C ARG A 458 -18.19 32.41 6.92
N GLU A 459 -19.36 32.99 6.63
CA GLU A 459 -20.58 32.68 7.37
C GLU A 459 -21.12 31.30 7.00
N ALA A 460 -21.11 30.95 5.71
CA ALA A 460 -21.43 29.58 5.29
C ALA A 460 -20.44 28.58 5.87
N ALA A 461 -19.14 28.89 5.89
CA ALA A 461 -18.13 28.04 6.49
C ALA A 461 -18.44 27.73 7.97
N LYS A 462 -18.72 28.76 8.78
CA LYS A 462 -19.10 28.60 10.20
C LYS A 462 -20.36 27.73 10.37
N ARG A 463 -21.40 27.93 9.54
CA ARG A 463 -22.63 27.11 9.60
C ARG A 463 -22.35 25.64 9.30
N TRP A 464 -21.58 25.35 8.26
CA TRP A 464 -21.22 24.00 7.86
C TRP A 464 -20.34 23.29 8.89
N TYR A 465 -19.35 23.99 9.44
CA TYR A 465 -18.55 23.44 10.54
C TYR A 465 -19.40 23.14 11.76
N ARG A 466 -20.30 24.03 12.13
CA ARG A 466 -21.23 23.78 13.25
C ARG A 466 -22.09 22.54 13.01
N SER A 467 -22.60 22.37 11.79
CA SER A 467 -23.35 21.18 11.39
C SER A 467 -22.52 19.89 11.55
N SER A 468 -21.26 19.91 11.09
CA SER A 468 -20.36 18.76 11.25
C SER A 468 -19.97 18.51 12.70
N ALA A 469 -19.73 19.55 13.49
CA ALA A 469 -19.33 19.45 14.90
C ALA A 469 -20.45 18.85 15.77
N ASN A 470 -21.70 19.09 15.40
CA ASN A 470 -22.89 18.60 16.09
C ASN A 470 -23.43 17.27 15.52
N GLY A 471 -22.77 16.68 14.52
CA GLY A 471 -23.19 15.42 13.90
C GLY A 471 -23.11 14.22 14.85
N GLU A 472 -24.04 13.28 14.71
CA GLU A 472 -24.10 12.04 15.51
C GLU A 472 -23.07 11.00 15.08
N TRP A 473 -21.78 11.29 15.30
CA TRP A 473 -20.68 10.38 14.95
C TRP A 473 -20.74 9.03 15.68
N ALA A 474 -21.31 9.01 16.90
CA ALA A 474 -21.45 7.82 17.73
C ALA A 474 -22.35 6.73 17.11
N ALA A 475 -23.27 7.12 16.22
CA ALA A 475 -24.12 6.18 15.48
C ALA A 475 -23.36 5.41 14.38
N PHE A 476 -22.12 5.80 14.09
CA PHE A 476 -21.26 5.12 13.13
C PHE A 476 -20.03 4.51 13.82
N SER A 477 -19.15 5.37 14.36
CA SER A 477 -17.91 4.95 15.01
C SER A 477 -17.25 6.14 15.74
N PRO A 478 -16.60 5.93 16.91
CA PRO A 478 -15.83 6.98 17.57
C PRO A 478 -14.70 7.55 16.71
N LEU A 479 -14.22 6.82 15.69
CA LEU A 479 -13.18 7.31 14.77
C LEU A 479 -13.65 8.50 13.90
N LEU A 480 -14.97 8.61 13.65
CA LEU A 480 -15.53 9.74 12.92
C LEU A 480 -15.55 11.04 13.74
N ALA A 481 -15.32 10.96 15.06
CA ALA A 481 -15.19 12.14 15.91
C ALA A 481 -14.08 13.10 15.41
N THR A 482 -13.09 12.60 14.66
CA THR A 482 -12.09 13.44 13.95
C THR A 482 -12.75 14.57 13.16
N LYS A 483 -13.84 14.32 12.42
CA LYS A 483 -14.53 15.35 11.64
C LYS A 483 -15.24 16.37 12.53
N ALA A 484 -15.87 15.91 13.62
CA ALA A 484 -16.55 16.80 14.56
C ALA A 484 -15.57 17.72 15.31
N ILE A 485 -14.43 17.16 15.78
CA ILE A 485 -13.36 17.91 16.46
C ILE A 485 -12.72 18.90 15.51
N ALA A 486 -12.36 18.47 14.28
CA ALA A 486 -11.85 19.37 13.26
C ALA A 486 -12.82 20.53 13.02
N ALA A 487 -14.09 20.24 12.77
CA ALA A 487 -15.08 21.26 12.51
C ALA A 487 -15.16 22.29 13.65
N ALA A 488 -15.17 21.84 14.90
CA ALA A 488 -15.14 22.71 16.06
C ALA A 488 -13.89 23.61 16.10
N PHE A 489 -12.72 23.04 15.84
CA PHE A 489 -11.46 23.79 15.75
C PHE A 489 -11.47 24.83 14.63
N TYR A 490 -11.95 24.45 13.44
CA TYR A 490 -12.02 25.35 12.29
C TYR A 490 -13.02 26.49 12.48
N GLU A 491 -14.20 26.22 13.08
CA GLU A 491 -15.14 27.27 13.47
C GLU A 491 -14.53 28.21 14.50
N ALA A 492 -13.84 27.67 15.52
CA ALA A 492 -13.18 28.48 16.55
C ALA A 492 -12.16 29.46 15.94
N ARG A 493 -11.37 29.00 14.98
CA ARG A 493 -10.41 29.84 14.24
C ARG A 493 -11.09 31.00 13.52
N LEU A 494 -12.23 30.75 12.87
CA LEU A 494 -13.00 31.80 12.19
C LEU A 494 -13.59 32.80 13.20
N CYS A 495 -14.11 32.32 14.33
CA CYS A 495 -14.61 33.17 15.42
C CYS A 495 -13.51 34.06 16.02
N LEU A 496 -12.31 33.52 16.26
CA LEU A 496 -11.16 34.30 16.73
C LEU A 496 -10.81 35.43 15.74
N ALA A 497 -10.77 35.12 14.45
CA ALA A 497 -10.50 36.11 13.41
C ALA A 497 -11.61 37.17 13.27
N ASP A 498 -12.82 36.89 13.75
CA ASP A 498 -13.93 37.85 13.83
C ASP A 498 -13.97 38.61 15.18
N GLY A 499 -13.03 38.32 16.10
CA GLY A 499 -13.00 38.90 17.44
C GLY A 499 -13.99 38.25 18.44
N ASP A 500 -14.71 37.21 18.03
CA ASP A 500 -15.63 36.45 18.88
C ASP A 500 -14.87 35.38 19.69
N THR A 501 -14.14 35.86 20.70
CA THR A 501 -13.32 35.01 21.57
C THR A 501 -14.16 34.06 22.42
N GLN A 502 -15.38 34.47 22.80
CA GLN A 502 -16.28 33.65 23.62
C GLN A 502 -16.76 32.41 22.87
N THR A 503 -17.24 32.58 21.63
CA THR A 503 -17.65 31.43 20.81
C THR A 503 -16.45 30.55 20.46
N ALA A 504 -15.28 31.14 20.19
CA ALA A 504 -14.07 30.37 19.94
C ALA A 504 -13.69 29.45 21.11
N GLN A 505 -13.71 29.95 22.35
CA GLN A 505 -13.47 29.11 23.54
C GLN A 505 -14.51 28.00 23.69
N ALA A 506 -15.80 28.29 23.46
CA ALA A 506 -16.84 27.30 23.51
C ALA A 506 -16.63 26.19 22.48
N ARG A 507 -16.17 26.54 21.27
CA ARG A 507 -15.86 25.59 20.21
C ARG A 507 -14.62 24.74 20.50
N PHE A 508 -13.55 25.31 21.05
CA PHE A 508 -12.42 24.51 21.52
C PHE A 508 -12.85 23.54 22.63
N ARG A 509 -13.68 23.99 23.59
CA ARG A 509 -14.22 23.10 24.63
C ARG A 509 -15.04 21.96 24.05
N HIS A 510 -15.90 22.25 23.07
CA HIS A 510 -16.66 21.22 22.35
C HIS A 510 -15.76 20.17 21.69
N GLY A 511 -14.63 20.60 21.10
CA GLY A 511 -13.62 19.68 20.55
C GLY A 511 -12.99 18.77 21.61
N VAL A 512 -12.60 19.33 22.77
CA VAL A 512 -12.07 18.53 23.91
C VAL A 512 -13.11 17.54 24.41
N ASP A 513 -14.33 17.99 24.67
CA ASP A 513 -15.41 17.15 25.18
C ASP A 513 -15.75 16.02 24.21
N THR A 514 -15.73 16.31 22.90
CA THR A 514 -15.95 15.31 21.85
C THR A 514 -14.84 14.25 21.84
N ALA A 515 -13.57 14.66 21.95
CA ALA A 515 -12.44 13.74 22.01
C ALA A 515 -12.52 12.83 23.26
N LEU A 516 -12.82 13.39 24.44
CA LEU A 516 -12.98 12.63 25.67
C LEU A 516 -14.14 11.64 25.59
N LYS A 517 -15.28 12.03 24.99
CA LYS A 517 -16.42 11.14 24.75
C LYS A 517 -16.05 10.00 23.79
N ALA A 518 -15.32 10.28 22.72
CA ALA A 518 -14.87 9.26 21.77
C ALA A 518 -13.85 8.29 22.40
N ALA A 519 -12.96 8.80 23.28
CA ALA A 519 -12.00 8.01 24.03
C ALA A 519 -12.64 7.07 25.07
N ALA A 520 -13.79 7.48 25.62
CA ALA A 520 -14.56 6.70 26.58
C ALA A 520 -15.58 5.76 25.91
N PHE A 521 -15.58 5.68 24.58
CA PHE A 521 -16.55 4.88 23.84
C PHE A 521 -16.32 3.37 24.04
N PRO A 522 -17.35 2.51 24.03
CA PRO A 522 -17.18 1.06 24.06
C PRO A 522 -16.46 0.53 22.80
N HIS A 523 -15.14 0.35 22.89
CA HIS A 523 -14.31 0.01 21.73
C HIS A 523 -14.36 -1.46 21.30
N GLY A 524 -14.76 -2.38 22.19
CA GLY A 524 -14.68 -3.84 21.95
C GLY A 524 -15.37 -4.29 20.66
N GLU A 525 -16.60 -3.83 20.42
CA GLU A 525 -17.39 -4.20 19.23
C GLU A 525 -16.91 -3.47 17.97
N GLN A 526 -16.12 -2.40 18.10
CA GLN A 526 -15.66 -1.57 17.00
C GLN A 526 -14.29 -2.00 16.46
N MET A 527 -13.49 -2.66 17.29
CA MET A 527 -12.13 -3.12 16.96
C MET A 527 -12.10 -4.39 16.12
N GLY A 528 -13.23 -5.07 15.97
CA GLY A 528 -13.30 -6.41 15.37
C GLY A 528 -12.85 -7.51 16.34
N PRO A 529 -12.72 -8.76 15.86
CA PRO A 529 -12.34 -9.91 16.68
C PRO A 529 -11.00 -9.71 17.42
N ALA A 530 -10.90 -10.19 18.67
CA ALA A 530 -9.73 -9.97 19.52
C ALA A 530 -8.42 -10.59 18.98
N ASP A 531 -8.53 -11.67 18.21
CA ASP A 531 -7.42 -12.36 17.54
C ASP A 531 -7.04 -11.71 16.21
N ARG A 532 -7.92 -10.90 15.62
CA ARG A 532 -7.71 -10.19 14.36
C ARG A 532 -8.30 -8.78 14.42
N PRO A 533 -7.76 -7.88 15.27
CA PRO A 533 -8.26 -6.52 15.37
C PRO A 533 -8.03 -5.76 14.06
N LEU A 534 -8.90 -4.79 13.79
CA LEU A 534 -8.72 -3.84 12.70
C LEU A 534 -7.42 -3.06 12.91
N SER A 535 -6.43 -3.32 12.05
CA SER A 535 -5.05 -2.83 12.24
C SER A 535 -4.92 -1.30 12.28
N PHE A 536 -5.92 -0.59 11.77
CA PHE A 536 -5.96 0.87 11.73
C PHE A 536 -6.71 1.50 12.91
N TYR A 537 -7.50 0.72 13.67
CA TYR A 537 -8.44 1.27 14.65
C TYR A 537 -7.77 2.12 15.73
N LEU A 538 -6.76 1.55 16.42
CA LEU A 538 -6.07 2.27 17.49
C LEU A 538 -5.25 3.45 16.95
N THR A 539 -4.74 3.32 15.72
CA THR A 539 -4.02 4.40 15.04
C THR A 539 -4.95 5.59 14.75
N GLU A 540 -6.16 5.34 14.25
CA GLU A 540 -7.16 6.37 14.02
C GLU A 540 -7.74 6.92 15.34
N LEU A 541 -7.88 6.09 16.37
CA LEU A 541 -8.28 6.56 17.69
C LEU A 541 -7.22 7.49 18.29
N ALA A 542 -5.94 7.20 18.09
CA ALA A 542 -4.86 8.10 18.50
C ALA A 542 -4.96 9.47 17.80
N GLU A 543 -5.37 9.50 16.52
CA GLU A 543 -5.63 10.75 15.80
C GLU A 543 -6.80 11.54 16.41
N VAL A 544 -7.87 10.88 16.86
CA VAL A 544 -8.97 11.54 17.61
C VAL A 544 -8.44 12.24 18.87
N ILE A 545 -7.59 11.56 19.64
CA ILE A 545 -7.00 12.13 20.86
C ILE A 545 -6.06 13.29 20.54
N ASP A 546 -5.21 13.15 19.51
CA ASP A 546 -4.29 14.19 19.07
C ASP A 546 -5.07 15.47 18.67
N MET A 547 -6.13 15.34 17.88
CA MET A 547 -6.98 16.46 17.50
C MET A 547 -7.66 17.11 18.70
N GLY A 548 -8.13 16.32 19.67
CA GLY A 548 -8.67 16.83 20.94
C GLY A 548 -7.62 17.62 21.74
N SER A 549 -6.36 17.15 21.73
CA SER A 549 -5.26 17.81 22.42
C SER A 549 -4.96 19.21 21.84
N GLN A 550 -5.15 19.42 20.54
CA GLN A 550 -4.99 20.74 19.91
C GLN A 550 -6.03 21.73 20.45
N CYS A 551 -7.28 21.28 20.60
CA CYS A 551 -8.32 22.08 21.25
C CYS A 551 -8.00 22.37 22.73
N ALA A 552 -7.46 21.39 23.46
CA ALA A 552 -7.06 21.57 24.86
C ALA A 552 -5.89 22.57 25.00
N ASN A 553 -4.89 22.49 24.12
CA ASN A 553 -3.78 23.43 24.07
C ASN A 553 -4.26 24.85 23.75
N ALA A 554 -5.24 25.00 22.86
CA ALA A 554 -5.87 26.30 22.59
C ALA A 554 -6.54 26.88 23.83
N LEU A 555 -7.23 26.07 24.63
CA LEU A 555 -7.82 26.53 25.89
C LEU A 555 -6.77 26.90 26.93
N ALA A 556 -5.75 26.06 27.13
CA ALA A 556 -4.70 26.28 28.12
C ALA A 556 -3.89 27.55 27.82
N ASN A 557 -3.66 27.82 26.54
CA ASN A 557 -2.87 28.97 26.08
C ASN A 557 -3.74 30.15 25.64
N PHE A 558 -5.05 30.15 25.90
CA PHE A 558 -5.94 31.19 25.39
C PHE A 558 -5.56 32.61 25.85
N HIS A 559 -4.98 32.74 27.04
CA HIS A 559 -4.44 34.00 27.55
C HIS A 559 -3.35 34.62 26.64
N LEU A 560 -2.74 33.83 25.75
CA LEU A 560 -1.78 34.30 24.76
C LEU A 560 -2.47 34.98 23.57
N TRP A 561 -3.74 34.70 23.28
CA TRP A 561 -4.44 35.29 22.14
C TRP A 561 -4.48 36.83 22.23
N ASP A 562 -4.79 37.37 23.40
CA ASP A 562 -4.87 38.82 23.60
C ASP A 562 -3.49 39.50 23.60
N ARG A 563 -2.44 38.77 23.99
CA ARG A 563 -1.07 39.29 24.14
C ARG A 563 -0.24 39.16 22.88
N ASP A 564 -0.28 37.98 22.26
CA ASP A 564 0.52 37.59 21.10
C ASP A 564 -0.19 36.43 20.35
N PRO A 565 -1.11 36.75 19.41
CA PRO A 565 -1.79 35.77 18.57
C PRO A 565 -0.84 34.81 17.84
N GLY A 566 0.36 35.27 17.47
CA GLY A 566 1.36 34.46 16.80
C GLY A 566 1.99 33.41 17.72
N LEU A 567 2.24 33.77 18.98
CA LEU A 567 2.64 32.81 20.01
C LEU A 567 1.51 31.84 20.37
N PHE A 568 0.26 32.31 20.46
CA PHE A 568 -0.90 31.43 20.65
C PHE A 568 -0.90 30.31 19.61
N TRP A 569 -0.84 30.65 18.31
CA TRP A 569 -0.86 29.62 17.26
C TRP A 569 0.36 28.70 17.28
N ARG A 570 1.54 29.16 17.72
CA ARG A 570 2.71 28.30 17.93
C ARG A 570 2.53 27.29 19.08
N GLN A 571 1.68 27.59 20.06
CA GLN A 571 1.33 26.65 21.14
C GLN A 571 0.14 25.75 20.80
N VAL A 572 -0.71 26.16 19.84
CA VAL A 572 -1.84 25.35 19.36
C VAL A 572 -1.42 24.38 18.28
N ASP A 573 -0.61 24.82 17.31
CA ASP A 573 -0.02 24.01 16.23
C ASP A 573 1.21 23.22 16.73
N VAL A 574 1.08 22.58 17.89
CA VAL A 574 2.10 21.63 18.36
C VAL A 574 1.90 20.35 17.56
N ARG A 575 2.38 20.34 16.32
CA ARG A 575 2.43 19.14 15.47
C ARG A 575 3.21 18.06 16.21
N ARG A 576 2.53 17.08 16.80
CA ARG A 576 3.22 16.00 17.53
C ARG A 576 2.31 14.82 17.90
N PHE A 577 1.70 14.19 16.91
CA PHE A 577 1.60 12.72 16.75
C PHE A 577 0.99 12.38 15.37
N GLY A 578 1.46 13.05 14.31
CA GLY A 578 1.05 12.70 12.95
C GLY A 578 1.89 11.54 12.44
N LEU A 579 1.42 10.28 12.56
CA LEU A 579 2.02 9.15 11.84
C LEU A 579 2.15 9.46 10.33
N ALA A 580 1.23 10.24 9.77
CA ALA A 580 1.28 10.75 8.40
C ALA A 580 2.36 11.83 8.16
N SER A 581 2.66 12.69 9.15
CA SER A 581 3.76 13.67 9.02
C SER A 581 5.11 13.03 9.25
N TRP A 582 5.23 12.11 10.22
CA TRP A 582 6.43 11.31 10.43
C TRP A 582 6.72 10.45 9.20
N ALA A 583 5.73 9.77 8.63
CA ALA A 583 5.89 9.00 7.39
C ALA A 583 6.32 9.89 6.21
N ARG A 584 5.69 11.05 6.00
CA ARG A 584 6.08 12.01 4.93
C ARG A 584 7.41 12.70 5.17
N ASP A 585 7.78 12.93 6.43
CA ASP A 585 9.06 13.52 6.78
C ASP A 585 10.17 12.46 6.68
N LEU A 586 9.90 11.20 7.02
CA LEU A 586 10.76 10.06 6.68
C LEU A 586 10.85 9.86 5.17
N GLU A 587 9.76 10.00 4.43
CA GLU A 587 9.77 9.89 2.96
C GLU A 587 10.58 11.01 2.33
N ARG A 588 10.38 12.25 2.79
CA ARG A 588 11.17 13.40 2.33
C ARG A 588 12.63 13.28 2.72
N GLU A 589 12.94 12.82 3.93
CA GLU A 589 14.30 12.61 4.39
C GLU A 589 14.95 11.44 3.64
N ASN A 590 14.23 10.33 3.44
CA ASN A 590 14.69 9.21 2.60
C ASN A 590 14.91 9.65 1.16
N ASN A 591 14.03 10.49 0.59
CA ASN A 591 14.21 11.01 -0.76
C ASN A 591 15.39 11.99 -0.86
N ARG A 592 15.67 12.79 0.18
CA ARG A 592 16.87 13.63 0.26
C ARG A 592 18.14 12.80 0.39
N LEU A 593 18.12 11.76 1.22
CA LEU A 593 19.23 10.81 1.38
C LEU A 593 19.45 9.94 0.14
N ARG A 594 18.43 9.73 -0.70
CA ARG A 594 18.54 9.08 -2.01
C ARG A 594 19.07 10.00 -3.11
N ALA A 595 18.96 11.31 -2.92
CA ALA A 595 19.44 12.32 -3.88
C ALA A 595 20.86 12.83 -3.56
N ALA A 596 21.39 12.49 -2.39
CA ALA A 596 22.77 12.69 -1.96
C ALA A 596 23.57 11.40 -2.16
#